data_AF-A0A9E4CS66-F1
#
_entry.id   AF-A0A9E4CS66-F1
#
_cell.length_a   1.000
_cell.length_b   1.000
_cell.length_c   1.000
_cell.angle_alpha   90.00
_cell.angle_beta   90.00
_cell.angle_gamma   90.00
#
_symmetry.space_group_name_H-M   'P 1'
#
loop_
_entity.id
_entity.type
_entity.pdbx_description
1 polymer ?
#
loop_
_entity_poly.entity_id
_entity_poly.type
_entity_poly.pdbx_seq_one_letter_code
_entity_poly.pdbx_strand_id
1 'polypeptide(L)'
;METPLADIAPRVQAARDAFDRGATRPAAWRRATLEHLRDLISEREERLLDALAADFGKPRPEAWLTEVGFTISDIEHTLANLPLWMRPEKVPTPV
;
A
#
# COMPACT_ATOMS: atom_id res chain seq x y z
N MET A 1 -20.05 -6.46 5.07
CA MET A 1 -20.64 -6.31 3.72
C MET A 1 -19.90 -7.29 2.83
N GLU A 2 -20.58 -8.29 2.30
CA GLU A 2 -19.95 -9.32 1.47
C GLU A 2 -19.80 -8.82 0.02
N THR A 3 -18.72 -9.20 -0.65
CA THR A 3 -18.55 -8.94 -2.08
C THR A 3 -19.29 -10.03 -2.86
N PRO A 4 -20.30 -9.71 -3.70
CA PRO A 4 -21.01 -10.71 -4.50
C PRO A 4 -20.06 -11.49 -5.41
N LEU A 5 -20.24 -12.81 -5.55
CA LEU A 5 -19.39 -13.65 -6.39
C LEU A 5 -19.30 -13.15 -7.84
N ALA A 6 -20.40 -12.63 -8.37
CA ALA A 6 -20.46 -12.04 -9.71
C ALA A 6 -19.54 -10.83 -9.90
N ASP A 7 -19.20 -10.11 -8.81
CA ASP A 7 -18.40 -8.89 -8.86
C ASP A 7 -16.88 -9.15 -8.75
N ILE A 8 -16.48 -10.34 -8.29
CA ILE A 8 -15.07 -10.65 -8.05
C ILE A 8 -14.28 -10.65 -9.36
N ALA A 9 -14.70 -11.43 -10.35
CA ALA A 9 -13.97 -11.55 -11.62
C ALA A 9 -13.88 -10.21 -12.37
N PRO A 10 -14.95 -9.38 -12.47
CA PRO A 10 -14.86 -8.04 -13.05
C PRO A 10 -13.88 -7.11 -12.33
N ARG A 11 -13.84 -7.11 -10.99
CA ARG A 11 -12.88 -6.28 -10.23
C ARG A 11 -11.43 -6.68 -10.50
N VAL A 12 -11.17 -7.99 -10.56
CA VAL A 12 -9.83 -8.51 -10.91
C VAL A 12 -9.47 -8.12 -12.34
N GLN A 13 -10.39 -8.24 -13.30
CA GLN A 13 -10.12 -7.87 -14.68
C GLN A 13 -9.81 -6.38 -14.82
N ALA A 14 -10.55 -5.50 -14.13
CA ALA A 14 -10.28 -4.07 -14.15
C ALA A 14 -8.88 -3.71 -13.60
N ALA A 15 -8.41 -4.42 -12.57
CA ALA A 15 -7.05 -4.25 -12.04
C ALA A 15 -5.98 -4.72 -13.04
N ARG A 16 -6.21 -5.84 -13.73
CA ARG A 16 -5.32 -6.33 -14.80
C ARG A 16 -5.25 -5.34 -15.96
N ASP A 17 -6.40 -4.88 -16.45
CA ASP A 17 -6.46 -3.90 -17.54
C ASP A 17 -5.73 -2.60 -17.17
N ALA A 18 -5.70 -2.22 -15.89
CA ALA A 18 -4.94 -1.07 -15.39
C ALA A 18 -3.44 -1.28 -15.40
N PHE A 19 -3.01 -2.48 -15.02
CA PHE A 19 -1.62 -2.85 -15.09
C PHE A 19 -1.13 -2.97 -16.54
N ASP A 20 -1.90 -3.62 -17.41
CA ASP A 20 -1.54 -3.92 -18.80
C ASP A 20 -1.41 -2.65 -19.64
N ARG A 21 -2.29 -1.67 -19.45
CA ARG A 21 -2.15 -0.34 -20.06
C ARG A 21 -1.03 0.52 -19.47
N GLY A 22 -0.31 0.01 -18.47
CA GLY A 22 0.83 0.66 -17.84
C GLY A 22 0.48 1.77 -16.86
N ALA A 23 -0.77 1.90 -16.41
CA ALA A 23 -1.20 3.01 -15.55
C ALA A 23 -0.42 3.07 -14.23
N THR A 24 0.09 1.94 -13.73
CA THR A 24 0.83 1.83 -12.47
C THR A 24 2.35 1.88 -12.62
N ARG A 25 2.86 1.98 -13.86
CA ARG A 25 4.30 2.00 -14.15
C ARG A 25 4.99 3.32 -13.77
N PRO A 26 4.40 4.51 -14.00
CA PRO A 26 5.08 5.78 -13.71
C PRO A 26 5.44 5.94 -12.24
N ALA A 27 6.65 6.44 -11.96
CA ALA A 27 7.10 6.72 -10.60
C ALA A 27 6.18 7.70 -9.85
N ALA A 28 5.64 8.70 -10.57
CA ALA A 28 4.69 9.66 -10.01
C ALA A 28 3.41 8.99 -9.49
N TRP A 29 2.88 8.00 -10.22
CA TRP A 29 1.68 7.26 -9.80
C TRP A 29 1.95 6.45 -8.53
N ARG A 30 3.10 5.77 -8.46
CA ARG A 30 3.49 4.98 -7.28
C ARG A 30 3.71 5.87 -6.05
N ARG A 31 4.41 6.99 -6.22
CA ARG A 31 4.61 7.99 -5.17
C ARG A 31 3.27 8.51 -4.63
N ALA A 32 2.40 9.00 -5.52
CA ALA A 32 1.10 9.52 -5.12
C ALA A 32 0.22 8.48 -4.41
N THR A 33 0.30 7.21 -4.83
CA THR A 33 -0.42 6.11 -4.19
C THR A 33 0.08 5.85 -2.77
N LEU A 34 1.40 5.85 -2.56
CA LEU A 34 2.01 5.68 -1.23
C LEU A 34 1.72 6.86 -0.30
N GLU A 35 1.81 8.09 -0.81
CA GLU A 35 1.45 9.30 -0.07
C GLU A 35 -0.03 9.26 0.35
N HIS A 36 -0.93 8.92 -0.57
CA HIS A 36 -2.35 8.75 -0.26
C HIS A 36 -2.61 7.64 0.76
N LEU A 37 -1.89 6.52 0.69
CA LEU A 37 -2.02 5.42 1.66
C LEU A 37 -1.58 5.85 3.06
N ARG A 38 -0.43 6.53 3.16
CA ARG A 38 0.04 7.10 4.43
C ARG A 38 -1.00 8.04 5.01
N ASP A 39 -1.50 8.97 4.21
CA ASP A 39 -2.47 9.98 4.66
C ASP A 39 -3.78 9.31 5.10
N LEU A 40 -4.28 8.33 4.36
CA LEU A 40 -5.46 7.54 4.73
C LEU A 40 -5.28 6.82 6.08
N ILE A 41 -4.11 6.21 6.31
CA ILE A 41 -3.83 5.50 7.57
C ILE A 41 -3.76 6.50 8.73
N SER A 42 -3.04 7.60 8.57
CA SER A 42 -2.92 8.65 9.59
C SER A 42 -4.27 9.28 9.94
N GLU A 43 -5.07 9.62 8.93
CA GLU A 43 -6.41 10.21 9.12
C GLU A 43 -7.41 9.24 9.78
N ARG A 44 -7.16 7.93 9.69
CA ARG A 44 -8.04 6.88 10.22
C ARG A 44 -7.42 6.12 11.39
N GLU A 45 -6.31 6.60 11.95
CA GLU A 45 -5.57 5.94 13.04
C GLU A 45 -6.49 5.50 14.17
N GLU A 46 -7.27 6.42 14.73
CA GLU A 46 -8.20 6.14 15.83
C GLU A 46 -9.18 5.02 15.50
N ARG A 47 -9.75 5.04 14.29
CA ARG A 47 -10.69 4.02 13.83
C ARG A 47 -10.02 2.66 13.63
N LEU A 48 -8.76 2.64 13.20
CA LEU A 48 -7.98 1.41 13.06
C LEU A 48 -7.65 0.81 14.43
N LEU A 49 -7.24 1.64 15.39
CA LEU A 49 -6.96 1.22 16.76
C LEU A 49 -8.21 0.69 17.47
N ASP A 50 -9.35 1.35 17.29
CA ASP A 50 -10.64 0.89 17.83
C ASP A 50 -11.04 -0.47 17.25
N ALA A 51 -10.88 -0.67 15.94
CA ALA A 51 -11.15 -1.96 15.30
C ALA A 51 -10.23 -3.07 15.82
N LEU A 52 -8.92 -2.78 15.95
CA LEU A 52 -7.95 -3.74 16.49
C LEU A 52 -8.26 -4.12 17.96
N ALA A 53 -8.72 -3.15 18.75
CA ALA A 53 -9.17 -3.41 20.11
C ALA A 53 -10.46 -4.25 20.14
N ALA A 54 -11.42 -3.96 19.25
CA ALA A 54 -12.69 -4.69 19.19
C ALA A 54 -12.54 -6.13 18.70
N ASP A 55 -11.73 -6.35 17.66
CA ASP A 55 -11.59 -7.67 17.02
C ASP A 55 -10.57 -8.56 17.75
N PHE A 56 -9.50 -7.98 18.28
CA PHE A 56 -8.36 -8.73 18.85
C PHE A 56 -8.08 -8.42 20.33
N GLY A 57 -8.77 -7.46 20.93
CA GLY A 57 -8.47 -7.03 22.31
C GLY A 57 -7.11 -6.35 22.46
N LYS A 58 -6.48 -5.92 21.36
CA LYS A 58 -5.10 -5.41 21.38
C LYS A 58 -5.03 -4.05 22.08
N PRO A 59 -4.14 -3.85 23.08
CA PRO A 59 -3.95 -2.54 23.71
C PRO A 59 -3.52 -1.49 22.69
N ARG A 60 -4.08 -0.27 22.80
CA ARG A 60 -3.82 0.81 21.82
C ARG A 60 -2.33 1.11 21.57
N PRO A 61 -1.45 1.22 22.58
CA PRO A 61 -0.04 1.49 22.32
C PRO A 61 0.65 0.37 21.52
N GLU A 62 0.27 -0.87 21.78
CA GLU A 62 0.81 -2.03 21.07
C GLU A 62 0.29 -2.08 19.63
N ALA A 63 -1.02 -1.89 19.44
CA ALA A 63 -1.65 -1.81 18.12
C ALA A 63 -1.05 -0.67 17.27
N TRP A 64 -0.81 0.49 17.89
CA TRP A 64 -0.16 1.60 17.21
C TRP A 64 1.27 1.25 16.81
N LEU A 65 2.09 0.76 17.74
CA LEU A 65 3.50 0.47 17.47
C LEU A 65 3.69 -0.59 16.38
N THR A 66 2.89 -1.65 16.42
CA THR A 66 3.11 -2.84 15.59
C THR A 66 2.35 -2.83 14.27
N GLU A 67 1.23 -2.11 14.18
CA GLU A 67 0.40 -2.08 12.97
C GLU A 67 0.46 -0.70 12.30
N VAL A 68 0.00 0.35 13.00
CA VAL A 68 -0.20 1.68 12.39
C VAL A 68 1.14 2.39 12.16
N GLY A 69 1.89 2.65 13.23
CA GLY A 69 3.17 3.35 13.19
C GLY A 69 4.22 2.59 12.39
N PHE A 70 4.26 1.26 12.50
CA PHE A 70 5.13 0.43 11.67
C PHE A 70 4.82 0.60 10.17
N THR A 71 3.55 0.50 9.79
CA THR A 71 3.13 0.64 8.38
C THR A 71 3.42 2.04 7.83
N ILE A 72 3.14 3.10 8.60
CA ILE A 72 3.48 4.47 8.21
C ILE A 72 5.00 4.60 7.96
N SER A 73 5.81 4.10 8.90
CA SER A 73 7.28 4.14 8.77
C SER A 73 7.77 3.37 7.54
N ASP A 74 7.18 2.20 7.23
CA ASP A 74 7.55 1.40 6.06
C ASP A 74 7.18 2.11 4.74
N ILE A 75 6.04 2.81 4.70
CA ILE A 75 5.65 3.66 3.57
C ILE A 75 6.64 4.81 3.40
N GLU A 76 7.03 5.50 4.47
CA GLU A 76 7.99 6.60 4.42
C GLU A 76 9.37 6.13 3.96
N HIS A 77 9.84 4.98 4.48
CA HIS A 77 11.07 4.34 4.03
C HIS A 77 11.01 4.01 2.54
N THR A 78 9.89 3.43 2.09
CA THR A 78 9.66 3.13 0.67
C THR A 78 9.69 4.41 -0.16
N LEU A 79 9.00 5.48 0.24
CA LEU A 79 8.98 6.76 -0.48
C LEU A 79 10.38 7.39 -0.62
N ALA A 80 11.20 7.30 0.43
CA ALA A 80 12.57 7.80 0.43
C ALA A 80 13.46 7.03 -0.55
N ASN A 81 13.27 5.72 -0.68
CA ASN A 81 14.12 4.86 -1.51
C ASN A 81 13.54 4.57 -2.90
N LEU A 82 12.27 4.87 -3.15
CA LEU A 82 11.57 4.57 -4.40
C LEU A 82 12.32 5.04 -5.66
N PRO A 83 12.92 6.25 -5.73
CA PRO A 83 13.66 6.68 -6.91
C PRO A 83 14.90 5.81 -7.20
N LEU A 84 15.58 5.37 -6.14
CA LEU A 84 16.75 4.49 -6.25
C LEU A 84 16.33 3.10 -6.72
N TRP A 85 15.29 2.52 -6.09
CA TRP A 85 14.81 1.17 -6.40
C TRP A 85 14.17 1.04 -7.78
N MET A 86 13.58 2.12 -8.31
CA MET A 86 13.00 2.12 -9.65
C MET A 86 14.01 2.35 -10.77
N ARG A 87 15.26 2.73 -10.45
CA ARG A 87 16.26 3.04 -11.46
C ARG A 87 16.69 1.75 -12.18
N PRO A 88 16.72 1.73 -13.53
CA PRO A 88 17.27 0.60 -14.27
C PRO A 88 18.73 0.34 -13.85
N GLU A 89 19.04 -0.92 -13.58
CA GLU A 89 20.40 -1.36 -13.31
C GLU A 89 21.09 -1.74 -14.61
N LYS A 90 22.30 -1.23 -14.83
CA LYS A 90 23.11 -1.61 -15.99
C LYS A 90 23.78 -2.94 -15.69
N VAL A 91 23.47 -3.95 -16.49
CA VAL A 91 24.12 -5.27 -16.43
C VAL A 91 25.02 -5.48 -17.65
N PRO A 92 26.15 -6.21 -17.53
CA PRO A 92 26.98 -6.58 -18.67
C PRO A 92 26.18 -7.40 -19.69
N THR A 93 26.40 -7.16 -20.98
CA THR A 93 25.85 -8.02 -22.04
C THR A 93 26.54 -9.37 -21.99
N PRO A 94 25.82 -10.50 -21.92
CA PRO A 94 26.42 -11.82 -22.12
C PRO A 94 26.98 -11.88 -23.55
N VAL A 95 28.29 -12.02 -23.67
CA VAL A 95 28.97 -12.35 -24.94
C VAL A 95 28.82 -13.82 -25.28
#